data_AF-A0A8X7ZK14-F1
#
_entry.id   AF-A0A8X7ZK14-F1
#
_cell.length_a   1.000
_cell.length_b   1.000
_cell.length_c   1.000
_cell.angle_alpha   90.00
_cell.angle_beta   90.00
_cell.angle_gamma   90.00
#
_symmetry.space_group_name_H-M   'P 1'
#
loop_
_entity.id
_entity.type
_entity.pdbx_description
1 polymer ?
#
loop_
_entity_poly.entity_id
_entity_poly.type
_entity_poly.pdbx_seq_one_letter_code
_entity_poly.pdbx_strand_id
1 'polypeptide(L)'
;MTTLTRELKPLLLFLVTITSSTLLPVQSDNTNHVYSPCADTTVQVSDGFTLSIAFSSSKAFFFNSTLQLSPCDSRLSLTSQNSQISVFRPKVDEISLLTINTSSFSPGDYGGYMVAFTGRKYAARSLPAFVANSTYTVTSFTLVLEFKKGRLQNLYWKRDGCAQCSGNSKFVCLNNQDCAIGTSSCIKNGGSV
;
A
#
# COMPACT_ATOMS: atom_id res chain seq x y z
N MET A 1 77.46 -32.72 38.45
CA MET A 1 76.94 -32.48 37.09
C MET A 1 76.09 -31.21 37.14
N THR A 2 76.71 -30.04 36.98
CA THR A 2 76.76 -29.24 35.71
C THR A 2 75.38 -28.69 35.34
N THR A 3 74.98 -27.52 35.86
CA THR A 3 75.05 -26.19 35.21
C THR A 3 74.35 -26.11 33.84
N LEU A 4 73.28 -25.31 33.71
CA LEU A 4 73.30 -24.09 32.88
C LEU A 4 72.03 -23.23 33.05
N THR A 5 72.31 -21.95 33.23
CA THR A 5 71.51 -20.72 33.25
C THR A 5 70.68 -20.45 31.98
N ARG A 6 69.59 -19.65 32.10
CA ARG A 6 69.53 -18.21 31.71
C ARG A 6 68.17 -17.75 31.15
N GLU A 7 67.57 -16.78 31.85
CA GLU A 7 66.80 -15.61 31.39
C GLU A 7 66.36 -15.51 29.91
N LEU A 8 65.05 -15.33 29.66
CA LEU A 8 64.55 -14.28 28.74
C LEU A 8 63.07 -13.91 28.98
N LYS A 9 62.89 -12.61 29.21
CA LYS A 9 61.64 -11.80 29.28
C LYS A 9 60.87 -11.83 27.94
N PRO A 10 59.80 -11.03 27.80
CA PRO A 10 58.37 -11.24 28.07
C PRO A 10 57.58 -11.69 26.82
N LEU A 11 56.40 -12.30 26.96
CA LEU A 11 55.47 -12.40 25.82
C LEU A 11 54.04 -12.07 26.27
N LEU A 12 53.72 -10.79 26.09
CA LEU A 12 52.41 -10.30 25.70
C LEU A 12 51.72 -11.33 24.78
N LEU A 13 50.79 -12.12 25.32
CA LEU A 13 49.76 -12.74 24.51
C LEU A 13 48.51 -11.89 24.65
N PHE A 14 48.40 -10.95 23.71
CA PHE A 14 47.16 -10.32 23.29
C PHE A 14 46.11 -11.44 23.09
N LEU A 15 45.19 -11.60 24.05
CA LEU A 15 43.95 -12.32 23.84
C LEU A 15 43.07 -11.41 22.96
N VAL A 16 43.27 -11.48 21.65
CA VAL A 16 42.31 -10.98 20.67
C VAL A 16 41.10 -11.91 20.75
N THR A 17 40.14 -11.56 21.59
CA THR A 17 38.80 -12.15 21.51
C THR A 17 38.23 -11.72 20.18
N ILE A 18 38.24 -12.63 19.19
CA ILE A 18 37.47 -12.49 17.96
C ILE A 18 36.00 -12.51 18.40
N THR A 19 35.42 -11.32 18.60
CA THR A 19 33.97 -11.16 18.60
C THR A 19 33.52 -11.46 17.19
N SER A 20 33.25 -12.73 16.90
CA SER A 20 32.48 -13.12 15.72
C SER A 20 31.12 -12.46 15.85
N SER A 21 30.99 -11.30 15.22
CA SER A 21 29.72 -10.66 14.93
C SER A 21 28.91 -11.67 14.13
N THR A 22 28.05 -12.43 14.80
CA THR A 22 27.07 -13.26 14.13
C THR A 22 26.14 -12.29 13.41
N LEU A 23 26.37 -12.14 12.10
CA LEU A 23 25.38 -11.57 11.21
C LEU A 23 24.21 -12.55 11.22
N LEU A 24 23.29 -12.38 12.17
CA LEU A 24 22.00 -13.05 12.12
C LEU A 24 21.39 -12.67 10.77
N PRO A 25 21.06 -13.63 9.89
CA PRO A 25 20.29 -13.29 8.72
C PRO A 25 18.99 -12.66 9.23
N VAL A 26 18.73 -11.41 8.86
CA VAL A 26 17.41 -10.80 9.04
C VAL A 26 16.50 -11.52 8.06
N GLN A 27 16.01 -12.68 8.48
CA GLN A 27 15.00 -13.41 7.75
C GLN A 27 13.72 -12.60 7.90
N SER A 28 13.32 -11.89 6.83
CA SER A 28 11.97 -11.38 6.69
C SER A 28 11.04 -12.58 6.57
N ASP A 29 10.76 -13.23 7.70
CA ASP A 29 9.90 -14.39 7.77
C ASP A 29 8.47 -13.88 7.69
N ASN A 30 7.95 -13.79 6.47
CA ASN A 30 6.53 -13.53 6.26
C ASN A 30 5.75 -14.72 6.85
N THR A 31 5.25 -14.54 8.06
CA THR A 31 4.47 -15.53 8.81
C THR A 31 2.98 -15.47 8.48
N ASN A 32 2.56 -14.40 7.82
CA ASN A 32 1.21 -14.26 7.31
C ASN A 32 1.04 -15.06 6.01
N HIS A 33 0.02 -15.91 5.95
CA HIS A 33 -0.34 -16.69 4.75
C HIS A 33 -1.78 -16.38 4.28
N VAL A 34 -2.32 -15.23 4.67
CA VAL A 34 -3.65 -14.81 4.25
C VAL A 34 -3.51 -14.00 2.96
N TYR A 35 -4.01 -14.56 1.87
CA TYR A 35 -3.98 -13.96 0.53
C TYR A 35 -5.33 -13.44 0.07
N SER A 36 -6.40 -13.74 0.80
CA SER A 36 -7.74 -13.23 0.49
C SER A 36 -7.94 -11.87 1.13
N PRO A 37 -8.35 -10.83 0.37
CA PRO A 37 -8.64 -9.52 0.94
C PRO A 37 -9.88 -9.52 1.84
N CYS A 38 -10.71 -10.56 1.79
CA CYS A 38 -11.90 -10.69 2.63
C CYS A 38 -11.71 -11.64 3.82
N ALA A 39 -10.49 -12.10 4.07
CA ALA A 39 -10.16 -12.88 5.25
C ALA A 39 -9.58 -11.97 6.35
N ASP A 40 -10.06 -12.14 7.58
CA ASP A 40 -9.52 -11.40 8.72
C ASP A 40 -8.15 -11.98 9.12
N THR A 41 -7.20 -11.11 9.44
CA THR A 41 -5.86 -11.53 9.86
C THR A 41 -5.22 -10.54 10.82
N THR A 42 -4.11 -10.95 11.42
CA THR A 42 -3.18 -10.10 12.17
C THR A 42 -1.79 -10.28 11.58
N VAL A 43 -1.01 -9.22 11.62
CA VAL A 43 0.33 -9.14 11.04
C VAL A 43 1.29 -8.53 12.03
N GLN A 44 2.57 -8.87 11.89
CA GLN A 44 3.68 -8.20 12.55
C GLN A 44 4.52 -7.42 11.54
N VAL A 45 5.54 -6.71 12.03
CA VAL A 45 6.51 -6.01 11.16
C VAL A 45 7.12 -7.00 10.17
N SER A 46 7.30 -6.57 8.92
CA SER A 46 7.83 -7.38 7.81
C SER A 46 6.94 -8.52 7.30
N ASP A 47 5.76 -8.77 7.90
CA ASP A 47 4.76 -9.65 7.28
C ASP A 47 4.20 -9.01 6.01
N GLY A 48 3.91 -9.85 5.02
CA GLY A 48 3.06 -9.49 3.89
C GLY A 48 1.60 -9.42 4.34
N PHE A 49 0.94 -8.31 4.04
CA PHE A 49 -0.46 -8.09 4.38
C PHE A 49 -1.29 -7.89 3.11
N THR A 50 -2.39 -8.64 2.96
CA THR A 50 -3.26 -8.49 1.79
C THR A 50 -4.30 -7.39 1.99
N LEU A 51 -4.32 -6.45 1.04
CA LEU A 51 -5.39 -5.48 0.86
C LEU A 51 -5.85 -5.47 -0.59
N SER A 52 -7.04 -4.95 -0.81
CA SER A 52 -7.57 -4.76 -2.15
C SER A 52 -8.08 -3.36 -2.37
N ILE A 53 -8.09 -2.97 -3.65
CA ILE A 53 -8.76 -1.76 -4.12
C ILE A 53 -9.90 -2.21 -5.04
N ALA A 54 -11.13 -1.83 -4.68
CA ALA A 54 -12.29 -2.01 -5.53
C ALA A 54 -12.58 -0.73 -6.30
N PHE A 55 -12.82 -0.84 -7.60
CA PHE A 55 -13.22 0.23 -8.49
C PHE A 55 -14.69 0.06 -8.86
N SER A 56 -15.48 1.10 -8.64
CA SER A 56 -16.90 1.13 -9.01
C SER A 56 -17.39 2.60 -9.03
N SER A 57 -18.68 2.82 -9.26
CA SER A 57 -19.30 4.10 -8.97
C SER A 57 -19.29 4.37 -7.45
N SER A 58 -19.20 5.64 -7.04
CA SER A 58 -19.19 5.99 -5.61
C SER A 58 -20.37 5.38 -4.83
N LYS A 59 -21.58 5.42 -5.42
CA LYS A 59 -22.82 4.92 -4.81
C LYS A 59 -22.82 3.40 -4.61
N ALA A 60 -22.06 2.64 -5.41
CA ALA A 60 -22.00 1.19 -5.32
C ALA A 60 -21.40 0.70 -3.99
N PHE A 61 -20.65 1.54 -3.28
CA PHE A 61 -20.06 1.22 -1.98
C PHE A 61 -21.00 1.50 -0.79
N PHE A 62 -22.23 1.98 -1.05
CA PHE A 62 -23.21 2.33 -0.03
C PHE A 62 -24.46 1.47 -0.11
N PHE A 63 -24.85 0.90 1.03
CA PHE A 63 -26.14 0.26 1.21
C PHE A 63 -27.17 1.32 1.63
N ASN A 64 -28.34 1.31 0.99
CA ASN A 64 -29.40 2.31 1.19
C ASN A 64 -28.88 3.76 1.13
N SER A 65 -27.90 4.02 0.27
CA SER A 65 -27.29 5.34 0.01
C SER A 65 -26.61 6.04 1.19
N THR A 66 -26.60 5.43 2.38
CA THR A 66 -26.17 6.10 3.62
C THR A 66 -25.08 5.32 4.34
N LEU A 67 -25.19 3.99 4.35
CA LEU A 67 -24.24 3.14 5.06
C LEU A 67 -23.18 2.62 4.09
N GLN A 68 -21.97 3.19 4.18
CA GLN A 68 -20.84 2.62 3.45
C GLN A 68 -20.53 1.23 4.02
N LEU A 69 -20.43 0.21 3.17
CA LEU A 69 -20.03 -1.14 3.58
C LEU A 69 -18.65 -1.51 3.02
N SER A 70 -18.05 -2.55 3.58
CA SER A 70 -16.84 -3.15 2.99
C SER A 70 -17.20 -3.79 1.64
N PRO A 71 -16.33 -3.70 0.61
CA PRO A 71 -16.46 -4.47 -0.62
C PRO A 71 -16.60 -6.00 -0.44
N CYS A 72 -16.24 -6.54 0.73
CA CYS A 72 -16.49 -7.93 1.10
C CYS A 72 -17.93 -8.24 1.57
N ASP A 73 -18.78 -7.22 1.70
CA ASP A 73 -20.17 -7.36 2.12
C ASP A 73 -21.06 -7.68 0.92
N SER A 74 -21.71 -8.84 0.94
CA SER A 74 -22.54 -9.33 -0.17
C SER A 74 -23.74 -8.42 -0.47
N ARG A 75 -24.18 -7.59 0.49
CA ARG A 75 -25.28 -6.64 0.28
C ARG A 75 -24.94 -5.56 -0.74
N LEU A 76 -23.66 -5.29 -0.98
CA LEU A 76 -23.25 -4.37 -2.04
C LEU A 76 -23.42 -4.99 -3.42
N SER A 77 -23.38 -6.31 -3.59
CA SER A 77 -23.52 -6.97 -4.91
C SER A 77 -22.60 -6.37 -5.99
N LEU A 78 -21.35 -6.02 -5.64
CA LEU A 78 -20.43 -5.30 -6.54
C LEU A 78 -20.21 -6.00 -7.89
N THR A 79 -20.23 -7.34 -7.91
CA THR A 79 -20.12 -8.15 -9.12
C THR A 79 -21.17 -7.81 -10.19
N SER A 80 -22.39 -7.43 -9.80
CA SER A 80 -23.44 -7.01 -10.75
C SER A 80 -23.40 -5.52 -11.09
N GLN A 81 -22.54 -4.74 -10.43
CA GLN A 81 -22.42 -3.28 -10.58
C GLN A 81 -21.19 -2.85 -11.39
N ASN A 82 -20.73 -3.69 -12.33
CA ASN A 82 -19.55 -3.43 -13.16
C ASN A 82 -18.33 -2.98 -12.31
N SER A 83 -18.02 -3.73 -11.27
CA SER A 83 -16.87 -3.44 -10.40
C SER A 83 -15.62 -4.20 -10.85
N GLN A 84 -14.45 -3.59 -10.65
CA GLN A 84 -13.16 -4.27 -10.78
C GLN A 84 -12.42 -4.27 -9.44
N ILE A 85 -11.57 -5.26 -9.22
CA ILE A 85 -10.77 -5.36 -7.99
C ILE A 85 -9.33 -5.63 -8.36
N SER A 86 -8.42 -4.94 -7.67
CA SER A 86 -7.00 -5.28 -7.62
C SER A 86 -6.61 -5.71 -6.22
N VAL A 87 -5.69 -6.66 -6.12
CA VAL A 87 -5.19 -7.22 -4.86
C VAL A 87 -3.72 -6.89 -4.75
N PHE A 88 -3.31 -6.39 -3.59
CA PHE A 88 -1.94 -6.03 -3.28
C PHE A 88 -1.50 -6.72 -2.00
N ARG A 89 -0.20 -6.98 -1.89
CA ARG A 89 0.39 -7.61 -0.73
C ARG A 89 1.71 -6.95 -0.29
N PRO A 90 1.67 -5.68 0.12
CA PRO A 90 2.85 -5.01 0.67
C PRO A 90 3.29 -5.61 2.01
N LYS A 91 4.51 -5.29 2.44
CA LYS A 91 4.99 -5.61 3.79
C LYS A 91 4.66 -4.51 4.80
N VAL A 92 4.42 -4.90 6.04
CA VAL A 92 4.20 -3.97 7.15
C VAL A 92 5.49 -3.21 7.48
N ASP A 93 5.34 -1.91 7.76
CA ASP A 93 6.42 -0.94 8.04
C ASP A 93 7.45 -0.76 6.91
N GLU A 94 7.08 -1.12 5.68
CA GLU A 94 7.83 -0.80 4.47
C GLU A 94 7.01 0.11 3.55
N ILE A 95 7.62 1.22 3.08
CA ILE A 95 7.00 2.05 2.05
C ILE A 95 7.02 1.29 0.73
N SER A 96 5.83 0.99 0.21
CA SER A 96 5.67 0.32 -1.08
C SER A 96 5.20 1.31 -2.14
N LEU A 97 5.96 1.44 -3.23
CA LEU A 97 5.54 2.20 -4.42
C LEU A 97 4.91 1.24 -5.44
N LEU A 98 3.68 1.53 -5.85
CA LEU A 98 2.95 0.75 -6.85
C LEU A 98 2.74 1.60 -8.10
N THR A 99 3.48 1.29 -9.15
CA THR A 99 3.29 1.89 -10.48
C THR A 99 2.46 0.97 -11.34
N ILE A 100 1.26 1.41 -11.73
CA ILE A 100 0.37 0.66 -12.61
C ILE A 100 0.49 1.24 -14.02
N ASN A 101 1.13 0.51 -14.93
CA ASN A 101 1.32 0.87 -16.33
C ASN A 101 0.55 -0.09 -17.24
N THR A 102 -0.77 -0.13 -17.12
CA THR A 102 -1.61 -1.05 -17.90
C THR A 102 -2.46 -0.31 -18.92
N SER A 103 -2.47 -0.77 -20.17
CA SER A 103 -3.31 -0.23 -21.24
C SER A 103 -4.76 -0.73 -21.19
N SER A 104 -5.04 -1.88 -20.57
CA SER A 104 -6.36 -2.54 -20.62
C SER A 104 -7.36 -2.05 -19.58
N PHE A 105 -6.92 -1.42 -18.49
CA PHE A 105 -7.81 -0.94 -17.41
C PHE A 105 -7.96 0.59 -17.43
N SER A 106 -9.18 1.09 -17.32
CA SER A 106 -9.49 2.53 -17.18
C SER A 106 -10.48 2.68 -16.03
N PRO A 107 -10.11 3.33 -14.92
CA PRO A 107 -11.02 3.51 -13.78
C PRO A 107 -12.33 4.21 -14.15
N GLY A 108 -12.29 5.10 -15.14
CA GLY A 108 -13.47 5.83 -15.63
C GLY A 108 -14.56 4.91 -16.20
N ASP A 109 -14.18 3.79 -16.80
CA ASP A 109 -15.11 2.81 -17.40
C ASP A 109 -15.83 1.98 -16.32
N TYR A 110 -15.29 1.97 -15.10
CA TYR A 110 -15.83 1.27 -13.94
C TYR A 110 -16.39 2.25 -12.90
N GLY A 111 -16.92 3.40 -13.35
CA GLY A 111 -17.61 4.35 -12.47
C GLY A 111 -16.70 5.35 -11.75
N GLY A 112 -15.38 5.25 -11.91
CA GLY A 112 -14.46 6.35 -11.62
C GLY A 112 -14.07 6.56 -10.16
N TYR A 113 -14.53 5.73 -9.24
CA TYR A 113 -14.16 5.79 -7.82
C TYR A 113 -13.49 4.51 -7.37
N MET A 114 -12.73 4.61 -6.28
CA MET A 114 -12.12 3.45 -5.65
C MET A 114 -12.24 3.45 -4.11
N VAL A 115 -12.28 2.26 -3.54
CA VAL A 115 -12.23 2.01 -2.09
C VAL A 115 -11.16 0.97 -1.82
N ALA A 116 -10.23 1.29 -0.91
CA ALA A 116 -9.30 0.31 -0.36
C ALA A 116 -9.99 -0.46 0.78
N PHE A 117 -9.77 -1.76 0.88
CA PHE A 117 -10.40 -2.59 1.89
C PHE A 117 -9.59 -3.83 2.26
N THR A 118 -9.88 -4.37 3.44
CA THR A 118 -9.44 -5.68 3.90
C THR A 118 -10.42 -6.25 4.92
N GLY A 119 -10.38 -7.56 5.14
CA GLY A 119 -11.13 -8.27 6.17
C GLY A 119 -12.63 -8.33 5.91
N ARG A 120 -13.34 -9.02 6.81
CA ARG A 120 -14.80 -9.18 6.74
C ARG A 120 -15.45 -8.90 8.08
N LYS A 121 -15.05 -9.60 9.14
CA LYS A 121 -15.60 -9.37 10.49
C LYS A 121 -15.03 -8.09 11.10
N TYR A 122 -13.73 -7.86 10.90
CA TYR A 122 -13.04 -6.65 11.34
C TYR A 122 -12.63 -5.83 10.13
N ALA A 123 -13.56 -5.64 9.20
CA ALA A 123 -13.26 -5.03 7.93
C ALA A 123 -12.83 -3.57 8.10
N ALA A 124 -11.65 -3.25 7.60
CA ALA A 124 -11.21 -1.86 7.42
C ALA A 124 -11.50 -1.46 5.97
N ARG A 125 -11.92 -0.22 5.76
CA ARG A 125 -12.13 0.35 4.43
C ARG A 125 -11.84 1.84 4.43
N SER A 126 -11.37 2.36 3.29
CA SER A 126 -11.27 3.80 3.09
C SER A 126 -12.59 4.40 2.60
N LEU A 127 -12.70 5.72 2.66
CA LEU A 127 -13.76 6.43 1.94
C LEU A 127 -13.54 6.31 0.42
N PRO A 128 -14.62 6.39 -0.40
CA PRO A 128 -14.48 6.43 -1.85
C PRO A 128 -13.63 7.63 -2.28
N ALA A 129 -12.58 7.36 -3.05
CA ALA A 129 -11.75 8.38 -3.70
C ALA A 129 -12.09 8.45 -5.18
N PHE A 130 -12.19 9.68 -5.71
CA PHE A 130 -12.30 9.89 -7.15
C PHE A 130 -10.97 9.52 -7.82
N VAL A 131 -11.05 8.79 -8.93
CA VAL A 131 -9.88 8.35 -9.69
C VAL A 131 -9.89 8.93 -11.09
N ALA A 132 -10.96 8.71 -11.83
CA ALA A 132 -11.05 9.19 -13.21
C ALA A 132 -12.49 9.30 -13.69
N ASN A 133 -12.71 10.16 -14.68
CA ASN A 133 -13.87 10.16 -15.55
C ASN A 133 -13.41 10.49 -16.98
N SER A 134 -14.36 10.76 -17.88
CA SER A 134 -14.07 11.14 -19.27
C SER A 134 -13.26 12.43 -19.41
N THR A 135 -13.21 13.28 -18.38
CA THR A 135 -12.58 14.61 -18.43
C THR A 135 -11.29 14.69 -17.62
N TYR A 136 -11.24 14.11 -16.42
CA TYR A 136 -10.11 14.22 -15.49
C TYR A 136 -9.67 12.87 -14.93
N THR A 137 -8.37 12.75 -14.67
CA THR A 137 -7.74 11.61 -14.01
C THR A 137 -6.79 12.08 -12.93
N VAL A 138 -6.90 11.54 -11.72
CA VAL A 138 -5.91 11.71 -10.65
C VAL A 138 -4.84 10.63 -10.83
N THR A 139 -3.58 11.04 -10.91
CA THR A 139 -2.47 10.17 -11.34
C THR A 139 -1.70 9.53 -10.20
N SER A 140 -1.82 10.05 -8.98
CA SER A 140 -1.13 9.53 -7.80
C SER A 140 -2.04 9.53 -6.57
N PHE A 141 -1.87 8.51 -5.75
CA PHE A 141 -2.58 8.36 -4.49
C PHE A 141 -1.62 7.88 -3.43
N THR A 142 -1.78 8.40 -2.23
CA THR A 142 -1.08 7.88 -1.04
C THR A 142 -2.13 7.24 -0.14
N LEU A 143 -2.02 5.94 0.08
CA LEU A 143 -2.84 5.21 1.05
C LEU A 143 -2.08 5.08 2.36
N VAL A 144 -2.71 5.48 3.46
CA VAL A 144 -2.16 5.32 4.80
C VAL A 144 -2.91 4.21 5.53
N LEU A 145 -2.14 3.33 6.18
CA LEU A 145 -2.62 2.15 6.88
C LEU A 145 -2.28 2.29 8.36
N GLU A 146 -3.28 2.13 9.23
CA GLU A 146 -3.09 2.18 10.68
C GLU A 146 -3.36 0.81 11.31
N PHE A 147 -2.31 0.19 11.86
CA PHE A 147 -2.42 -1.09 12.55
C PHE A 147 -2.51 -0.88 14.07
N LYS A 148 -3.40 -1.62 14.72
CA LYS A 148 -3.50 -1.71 16.18
C LYS A 148 -3.34 -3.15 16.61
N LYS A 149 -2.26 -3.44 17.35
CA LYS A 149 -1.91 -4.81 17.79
C LYS A 149 -1.91 -5.80 16.61
N GLY A 150 -1.29 -5.40 15.50
CA GLY A 150 -1.21 -6.20 14.28
C GLY A 150 -2.48 -6.30 13.44
N ARG A 151 -3.60 -5.68 13.84
CA ARG A 151 -4.83 -5.65 13.04
C ARG A 151 -5.00 -4.29 12.37
N LEU A 152 -5.20 -4.28 11.05
CA LEU A 152 -5.53 -3.04 10.34
C LEU A 152 -6.84 -2.46 10.88
N GLN A 153 -6.83 -1.21 11.30
CA GLN A 153 -8.00 -0.49 11.82
C GLN A 153 -8.50 0.52 10.80
N ASN A 154 -7.60 1.37 10.31
CA ASN A 154 -7.95 2.48 9.43
C ASN A 154 -7.17 2.40 8.12
N LEU A 155 -7.86 2.80 7.06
CA LEU A 155 -7.36 2.96 5.71
C LEU A 155 -7.83 4.33 5.25
N TYR A 156 -6.92 5.23 4.92
CA TYR A 156 -7.32 6.54 4.42
C TYR A 156 -6.42 7.04 3.31
N TRP A 157 -7.05 7.66 2.31
CA TRP A 157 -6.34 8.32 1.23
C TRP A 157 -5.84 9.66 1.74
N LYS A 158 -4.53 9.87 1.71
CA LYS A 158 -3.95 11.19 1.94
C LYS A 158 -4.28 12.07 0.74
N ARG A 159 -4.76 13.28 1.02
CA ARG A 159 -5.02 14.32 0.03
C ARG A 159 -3.91 15.34 0.15
N ASP A 160 -3.03 15.39 -0.84
CA ASP A 160 -1.94 16.36 -0.90
C ASP A 160 -2.42 17.77 -1.31
N GLY A 161 -3.68 17.90 -1.68
CA GLY A 161 -4.32 19.17 -2.00
C GLY A 161 -3.88 19.72 -3.36
N CYS A 162 -4.42 20.90 -3.67
CA CYS A 162 -4.19 21.54 -4.97
C CYS A 162 -2.82 22.19 -5.12
N ALA A 163 -2.02 22.27 -4.05
CA ALA A 163 -0.63 22.72 -4.13
C ALA A 163 0.18 21.86 -5.13
N GLN A 164 -0.13 20.57 -5.23
CA GLN A 164 0.49 19.63 -6.15
C GLN A 164 0.23 19.93 -7.65
N CYS A 165 -0.78 20.76 -7.96
CA CYS A 165 -1.06 21.14 -9.36
C CYS A 165 -0.19 22.30 -9.85
N SER A 166 0.60 22.90 -8.97
CA SER A 166 1.42 24.07 -9.32
C SER A 166 2.53 23.68 -10.30
N GLY A 167 2.78 24.55 -11.29
CA GLY A 167 3.91 24.39 -12.22
C GLY A 167 3.59 23.74 -13.56
N ASN A 168 2.36 23.28 -13.81
CA ASN A 168 1.95 22.79 -15.13
C ASN A 168 0.44 23.02 -15.39
N SER A 169 0.12 23.70 -16.50
CA SER A 169 -1.25 24.11 -16.86
C SER A 169 -2.18 22.94 -17.25
N LYS A 170 -1.64 21.73 -17.46
CA LYS A 170 -2.45 20.53 -17.71
C LYS A 170 -3.12 20.00 -16.44
N PHE A 171 -2.63 20.40 -15.26
CA PHE A 171 -3.19 19.98 -13.98
C PHE A 171 -4.29 20.93 -13.52
N VAL A 172 -5.33 20.35 -12.92
CA VAL A 172 -6.52 21.03 -12.45
C VAL A 172 -6.81 20.57 -11.02
N CYS A 173 -7.08 21.57 -10.17
CA CYS A 173 -7.54 21.38 -8.82
C CYS A 173 -9.02 20.98 -8.82
N LEU A 174 -9.34 19.75 -8.43
CA LEU A 174 -10.71 19.26 -8.32
C LEU A 174 -11.22 19.40 -6.89
N ASN A 175 -12.38 20.02 -6.74
CA ASN A 175 -13.11 20.17 -5.46
C ASN A 175 -12.24 20.73 -4.30
N ASN A 176 -11.20 21.49 -4.62
CA ASN A 176 -10.20 21.97 -3.67
C ASN A 176 -9.52 20.87 -2.85
N GLN A 177 -9.47 19.63 -3.38
CA GLN A 177 -9.00 18.45 -2.66
C GLN A 177 -7.94 17.67 -3.43
N ASP A 178 -8.20 17.39 -4.70
CA ASP A 178 -7.37 16.47 -5.49
C ASP A 178 -6.75 17.19 -6.68
N CYS A 179 -5.49 16.86 -6.95
CA CYS A 179 -4.84 17.31 -8.17
C CYS A 179 -5.03 16.29 -9.29
N ALA A 180 -5.67 16.70 -10.37
CA ALA A 180 -5.94 15.85 -11.52
C ALA A 180 -5.33 16.42 -12.79
N ILE A 181 -5.16 15.59 -13.81
CA ILE A 181 -4.81 16.00 -15.16
C ILE A 181 -6.01 15.74 -16.08
N GLY A 182 -6.14 16.50 -17.16
CA GLY A 182 -7.12 16.19 -18.21
C GLY A 182 -6.90 14.77 -18.75
N THR A 183 -7.96 13.93 -18.79
CA THR A 183 -7.89 12.53 -19.21
C THR A 183 -7.30 12.37 -20.62
N SER A 184 -7.56 13.33 -21.52
CA SER A 184 -6.97 13.39 -22.86
C SER A 184 -5.45 13.60 -22.89
N SER A 185 -4.86 14.08 -21.80
CA SER A 185 -3.40 14.24 -21.67
C SER A 185 -2.71 12.94 -21.28
N CYS A 186 -3.44 11.92 -20.80
CA CYS A 186 -2.89 10.63 -20.44
C CYS A 186 -2.53 9.81 -21.69
N ILE A 187 -1.40 9.10 -21.65
CA ILE A 187 -0.88 8.27 -22.77
C ILE A 187 -1.94 7.32 -23.33
N LYS A 188 -2.69 6.66 -22.45
CA LYS A 188 -3.75 5.72 -22.84
C LYS A 188 -4.85 6.36 -23.72
N ASN A 189 -5.09 7.66 -23.57
CA ASN A 189 -6.13 8.39 -24.29
C ASN A 189 -5.55 9.23 -25.45
N GLY A 190 -4.36 8.87 -25.94
CA GLY A 190 -3.69 9.57 -27.05
C GLY A 190 -2.91 10.82 -26.64
N GLY A 191 -2.79 11.08 -25.33
CA GLY A 191 -1.98 12.16 -24.81
C GLY A 191 -0.48 11.86 -24.85
N SER A 192 0.34 12.89 -24.71
CA SER A 192 1.82 12.77 -24.69
C SER A 192 2.44 12.95 -23.31
N VAL A 193 1.61 13.21 -22.27
CA VAL A 193 1.94 13.76 -20.93
C VAL A 193 2.90 14.94 -20.93
#